data_AF-A0A2S2P0G5-F1
#
_entry.id   AF-A0A2S2P0G5-F1
#
_cell.length_a   1.000
_cell.length_b   1.000
_cell.length_c   1.000
_cell.angle_alpha   90.00
_cell.angle_beta   90.00
_cell.angle_gamma   90.00
#
_symmetry.space_group_name_H-M   'P 1'
#
loop_
_entity.id
_entity.type
_entity.pdbx_description
1 polymer ?
#
loop_
_entity_poly.entity_id
_entity_poly.type
_entity_poly.pdbx_seq_one_letter_code
_entity_poly.pdbx_strand_id
1 'polypeptide(L)'
;FLLNLENETLESIRIQGKNLVELYHLDIETDFEEELIQFKSIVKDFPTECKLSFAALHKTLITSSLETSFPNIEIILRIICTLPSSNASGERSFSVLKRVKNYLRSSLIHEKMSNLSILCIESDLVKNMKWEELIHQFATMKSRKKDI
;
A
#
# COMPACT_ATOMS: atom_id res chain seq x y z
N PHE A 1 -19.83 2.34 -0.54
CA PHE A 1 -20.75 1.99 -1.62
C PHE A 1 -20.39 0.68 -2.31
N LEU A 2 -19.11 0.39 -2.65
CA LEU A 2 -18.72 -0.86 -3.34
C LEU A 2 -19.15 -2.16 -2.61
N LEU A 3 -19.11 -2.21 -1.28
CA LEU A 3 -19.60 -3.37 -0.50
C LEU A 3 -21.14 -3.46 -0.43
N ASN A 4 -21.85 -2.39 -0.80
CA ASN A 4 -23.31 -2.27 -0.72
C ASN A 4 -23.95 -2.01 -2.10
N LEU A 5 -23.27 -2.42 -3.19
CA LEU A 5 -23.71 -2.17 -4.58
C LEU A 5 -25.12 -2.71 -4.87
N GLU A 6 -25.56 -3.74 -4.15
CA GLU A 6 -26.89 -4.34 -4.32
C GLU A 6 -28.03 -3.39 -3.95
N ASN A 7 -27.83 -2.57 -2.92
CA ASN A 7 -28.85 -1.69 -2.35
C ASN A 7 -28.80 -0.26 -2.91
N GLU A 8 -27.76 0.10 -3.67
CA GLU A 8 -27.58 1.42 -4.26
C GLU A 8 -28.36 1.58 -5.58
N THR A 9 -28.93 2.75 -5.84
CA THR A 9 -29.60 3.06 -7.12
C THR A 9 -28.60 3.24 -8.25
N LEU A 10 -29.00 2.98 -9.50
CA LEU A 10 -28.12 3.13 -10.67
C LEU A 10 -27.58 4.56 -10.82
N GLU A 11 -28.42 5.56 -10.52
CA GLU A 11 -28.03 6.97 -10.53
C GLU A 11 -26.97 7.30 -9.47
N SER A 12 -27.10 6.74 -8.26
CA SER A 12 -26.09 6.91 -7.19
C SER A 12 -24.75 6.31 -7.60
N ILE A 13 -24.76 5.12 -8.20
CA ILE A 13 -23.57 4.41 -8.66
C ILE A 13 -22.85 5.21 -9.75
N ARG A 14 -23.56 5.80 -10.70
CA ARG A 14 -22.97 6.65 -11.74
C ARG A 14 -22.29 7.88 -11.17
N ILE A 15 -22.94 8.56 -10.22
CA ILE A 15 -22.36 9.74 -9.56
C ILE A 15 -21.09 9.36 -8.79
N GLN A 16 -21.14 8.27 -8.01
CA GLN A 16 -19.98 7.80 -7.23
C GLN A 16 -18.86 7.28 -8.13
N GLY A 17 -19.20 6.62 -9.23
CA GLY A 17 -18.26 6.18 -10.27
C GLY A 17 -17.51 7.37 -10.87
N LYS A 18 -18.23 8.41 -11.29
CA LYS A 18 -17.63 9.66 -11.80
C LYS A 18 -16.67 10.30 -10.80
N ASN A 19 -17.07 10.40 -9.54
CA ASN A 19 -16.22 10.98 -8.50
C ASN A 19 -14.93 10.17 -8.31
N LEU A 20 -14.98 8.84 -8.43
CA LEU A 20 -13.78 8.01 -8.34
C LEU A 20 -12.87 8.15 -9.56
N VAL A 21 -13.45 8.21 -10.77
CA VAL A 21 -12.69 8.46 -12.00
C VAL A 21 -11.99 9.82 -11.92
N GLU A 22 -12.65 10.84 -11.38
CA GLU A 22 -12.03 12.16 -11.18
C GLU A 22 -10.88 12.09 -10.15
N LEU A 23 -11.11 11.39 -9.04
CA LEU A 23 -10.13 11.27 -7.94
C LEU A 23 -8.89 10.44 -8.32
N TYR A 24 -9.06 9.40 -9.13
CA TYR A 24 -8.02 8.46 -9.56
C TYR A 24 -7.89 8.40 -11.09
N HIS A 25 -7.92 9.57 -11.74
CA HIS A 25 -7.89 9.72 -13.20
C HIS A 25 -6.64 9.15 -13.89
N LEU A 26 -5.60 8.80 -13.13
CA LEU A 26 -4.38 8.15 -13.63
C LEU A 26 -4.46 6.62 -13.57
N ASP A 27 -5.37 6.08 -12.77
CA ASP A 27 -5.47 4.65 -12.46
C ASP A 27 -6.76 4.01 -13.00
N ILE A 28 -7.79 4.80 -13.30
CA ILE A 28 -9.12 4.33 -13.69
C ILE A 28 -9.53 4.91 -15.04
N GLU A 29 -10.05 4.07 -15.93
CA GLU A 29 -10.59 4.48 -17.23
C GLU A 29 -12.00 5.08 -17.13
N THR A 30 -12.40 5.88 -18.13
CA THR A 30 -13.72 6.56 -18.16
C THR A 30 -14.91 5.59 -18.22
N ASP A 31 -14.68 4.36 -18.69
CA ASP A 31 -15.73 3.34 -18.87
C ASP A 31 -16.07 2.61 -17.56
N PHE A 32 -15.44 2.99 -16.45
CA PHE A 32 -15.66 2.43 -15.13
C PHE A 32 -17.12 2.45 -14.66
N GLU A 33 -17.90 3.47 -15.05
CA GLU A 33 -19.32 3.57 -14.68
C GLU A 33 -20.14 2.39 -15.21
N GLU A 34 -19.90 1.98 -16.45
CA GLU A 34 -20.62 0.88 -17.08
C GLU A 34 -20.11 -0.48 -16.55
N GLU A 35 -18.81 -0.58 -16.28
CA GLU A 35 -18.20 -1.72 -15.60
C GLU A 35 -18.83 -1.95 -14.21
N LEU A 36 -19.08 -0.90 -13.43
CA LEU A 36 -19.76 -0.98 -12.13
C LEU A 36 -21.19 -1.51 -12.24
N ILE A 37 -21.93 -1.11 -13.27
CA ILE A 37 -23.31 -1.56 -13.49
C ILE A 37 -23.33 -3.06 -13.82
N GLN A 38 -22.40 -3.51 -14.66
CA GLN A 38 -22.25 -4.93 -14.97
C GLN A 38 -21.85 -5.74 -13.74
N PHE A 39 -20.88 -5.25 -12.97
CA PHE A 39 -20.39 -5.91 -11.77
C PHE A 39 -21.47 -6.01 -10.69
N LYS A 40 -22.34 -5.00 -10.54
CA LYS A 40 -23.51 -5.07 -9.64
C LYS A 40 -24.39 -6.29 -9.92
N SER A 41 -24.52 -6.71 -11.18
CA SER A 41 -25.34 -7.87 -11.54
C SER A 41 -24.69 -9.18 -11.09
N ILE A 42 -23.37 -9.30 -11.23
CA ILE A 42 -22.59 -10.48 -10.86
C ILE A 42 -22.43 -10.57 -9.34
N VAL A 43 -22.32 -9.43 -8.65
CA VAL A 43 -22.13 -9.40 -7.19
C VAL A 43 -23.25 -10.07 -6.43
N LYS A 44 -24.47 -10.04 -6.97
CA LYS A 44 -25.64 -10.73 -6.39
C LYS A 44 -25.40 -12.23 -6.22
N ASP A 45 -24.67 -12.84 -7.15
CA ASP A 45 -24.42 -14.28 -7.16
C ASP A 45 -23.26 -14.68 -6.23
N PHE A 46 -22.49 -13.73 -5.69
CA PHE A 46 -21.44 -14.04 -4.73
C PHE A 46 -22.00 -14.41 -3.34
N PRO A 47 -21.33 -15.32 -2.61
CA PRO A 47 -21.65 -15.61 -1.21
C PRO A 47 -21.60 -14.35 -0.34
N THR A 48 -22.49 -14.29 0.66
CA THR A 48 -22.60 -13.14 1.59
C THR A 48 -21.29 -12.87 2.35
N GLU A 49 -20.51 -13.91 2.63
CA GLU A 49 -19.21 -13.82 3.31
C GLU A 49 -18.20 -12.94 2.54
N CYS A 50 -18.28 -12.96 1.21
CA CYS A 50 -17.39 -12.19 0.33
C CYS A 50 -17.69 -10.68 0.36
N LYS A 51 -18.89 -10.29 0.79
CA LYS A 51 -19.39 -8.90 0.79
C LYS A 51 -19.08 -8.15 2.09
N LEU A 52 -18.48 -8.84 3.06
CA LEU A 52 -18.18 -8.30 4.39
C LEU A 52 -16.94 -7.40 4.43
N SER A 53 -16.01 -7.56 3.49
CA SER A 53 -14.73 -6.85 3.47
C SER A 53 -14.21 -6.67 2.06
N PHE A 54 -13.56 -5.53 1.79
CA PHE A 54 -12.89 -5.26 0.52
C PHE A 54 -11.84 -6.32 0.19
N ALA A 55 -11.12 -6.81 1.19
CA ALA A 55 -10.12 -7.85 1.00
C ALA A 55 -10.75 -9.20 0.62
N ALA A 56 -11.92 -9.53 1.19
CA ALA A 56 -12.66 -10.74 0.84
C ALA A 56 -13.22 -10.66 -0.57
N LEU A 57 -13.76 -9.49 -0.96
CA LEU A 57 -14.26 -9.23 -2.31
C LEU A 57 -13.12 -9.31 -3.34
N HIS A 58 -11.99 -8.66 -3.08
CA HIS A 58 -10.80 -8.72 -3.93
C HIS A 58 -10.26 -10.15 -4.07
N LYS A 59 -10.18 -10.91 -2.98
CA LYS A 59 -9.77 -12.32 -3.01
C LYS A 59 -10.73 -13.18 -3.83
N THR A 60 -12.02 -12.93 -3.72
CA THR A 60 -13.05 -13.66 -4.47
C THR A 60 -12.90 -13.37 -5.96
N LEU A 61 -12.72 -12.11 -6.33
CA LEU A 61 -12.52 -11.65 -7.70
C LEU A 61 -11.34 -12.39 -8.37
N ILE A 62 -10.20 -12.46 -7.68
CA ILE A 62 -9.01 -13.21 -8.13
C ILE A 62 -9.28 -14.72 -8.23
N THR A 63 -9.97 -15.29 -7.23
CA THR A 63 -10.25 -16.75 -7.22
C THR A 63 -11.19 -17.16 -8.36
N SER A 64 -12.10 -16.26 -8.75
CA SER A 64 -13.03 -16.45 -9.86
C SER A 64 -12.46 -16.09 -11.24
N SER A 65 -11.19 -15.69 -11.33
CA SER A 65 -10.54 -15.21 -12.58
C SER A 65 -11.30 -14.06 -13.25
N LEU A 66 -11.93 -13.18 -12.45
CA LEU A 66 -12.70 -12.04 -12.93
C LEU A 66 -11.85 -10.77 -13.04
N GLU A 67 -10.58 -10.80 -12.62
CA GLU A 67 -9.65 -9.67 -12.70
C GLU A 67 -9.40 -9.21 -14.14
N THR A 68 -9.46 -10.11 -15.11
CA THR A 68 -9.30 -9.76 -16.53
C THR A 68 -10.56 -9.15 -17.12
N SER A 69 -11.74 -9.48 -16.56
CA SER A 69 -13.03 -9.00 -17.04
C SER A 69 -13.44 -7.67 -16.41
N PHE A 70 -12.95 -7.40 -15.19
CA PHE A 70 -13.25 -6.19 -14.41
C PHE A 70 -11.96 -5.51 -13.91
N PRO A 71 -11.11 -5.00 -14.82
CA PRO A 71 -9.80 -4.46 -14.47
C PRO A 71 -9.90 -3.19 -13.62
N ASN A 72 -10.85 -2.28 -13.89
CA ASN A 72 -10.96 -1.04 -13.12
C ASN A 72 -11.45 -1.31 -11.69
N ILE A 73 -12.36 -2.28 -11.52
CA ILE A 73 -12.84 -2.68 -10.19
C ILE A 73 -11.71 -3.33 -9.38
N GLU A 74 -10.91 -4.17 -10.03
CA GLU A 74 -9.74 -4.78 -9.39
C GLU A 74 -8.76 -3.71 -8.90
N ILE A 75 -8.43 -2.74 -9.75
CA ILE A 75 -7.52 -1.63 -9.40
C ILE A 75 -8.04 -0.87 -8.18
N ILE A 76 -9.32 -0.52 -8.15
CA ILE A 76 -9.91 0.22 -7.03
C ILE A 76 -9.92 -0.60 -5.75
N LEU A 77 -10.29 -1.88 -5.83
CA LEU A 77 -10.25 -2.77 -4.68
C LEU A 77 -8.84 -2.92 -4.13
N ARG A 78 -7.84 -3.00 -5.02
CA ARG A 78 -6.43 -3.02 -4.67
C ARG A 78 -6.00 -1.72 -3.98
N ILE A 79 -6.33 -0.56 -4.55
CA ILE A 79 -6.08 0.75 -3.94
C ILE A 79 -6.65 0.79 -2.53
N ILE A 80 -7.94 0.46 -2.37
CA ILE A 80 -8.62 0.46 -1.07
C ILE A 80 -7.95 -0.49 -0.07
N CYS A 81 -7.53 -1.68 -0.51
CA CYS A 81 -6.83 -2.63 0.36
C CYS A 81 -5.43 -2.15 0.78
N THR A 82 -4.79 -1.34 -0.05
CA THR A 82 -3.47 -0.74 0.25
C THR A 82 -3.55 0.58 1.01
N LEU A 83 -4.72 1.24 1.04
CA LEU A 83 -4.91 2.42 1.86
C LEU A 83 -4.66 2.04 3.32
N PRO A 84 -3.81 2.78 4.05
CA PRO A 84 -3.54 2.49 5.44
C PRO A 84 -4.83 2.66 6.25
N SER A 85 -5.47 1.54 6.58
CA SER A 85 -6.68 1.51 7.42
C SER A 85 -6.40 1.95 8.85
N SER A 86 -5.12 1.91 9.26
CA SER A 86 -4.63 2.47 10.51
C SER A 86 -3.30 3.19 10.32
N ASN A 87 -3.07 4.19 11.16
CA ASN A 87 -1.83 4.94 11.33
C ASN A 87 -0.70 4.13 12.02
N ALA A 88 -0.86 2.81 12.21
CA ALA A 88 0.08 1.97 12.96
C ALA A 88 1.53 2.06 12.45
N SER A 89 1.73 2.20 11.14
CA SER A 89 3.06 2.41 10.55
C SER A 89 3.69 3.74 10.98
N GLY A 90 2.88 4.81 11.04
CA GLY A 90 3.29 6.11 11.57
C GLY A 90 3.61 6.04 13.06
N GLU A 91 2.75 5.41 13.87
CA GLU A 91 2.96 5.23 15.31
C GLU A 91 4.23 4.43 15.61
N ARG A 92 4.48 3.35 14.85
CA ARG A 92 5.71 2.57 14.92
C ARG A 92 6.94 3.43 14.61
N SER A 93 6.86 4.22 13.54
CA SER A 93 7.94 5.13 13.12
C SER A 93 8.24 6.20 14.18
N PHE A 94 7.21 6.81 14.77
CA PHE A 94 7.37 7.80 15.85
C PHE A 94 7.89 7.18 17.14
N SER A 95 7.47 5.96 17.48
CA SER A 95 7.98 5.21 18.63
C SER A 95 9.48 4.89 18.49
N VAL A 96 9.90 4.46 17.29
CA VAL A 96 11.31 4.26 16.98
C VAL A 96 12.07 5.58 17.02
N LEU A 97 11.54 6.65 16.41
CA LEU A 97 12.15 7.96 16.42
C LEU A 97 12.37 8.49 17.85
N LYS A 98 11.41 8.26 18.76
CA LYS A 98 11.53 8.59 20.18
C LYS A 98 12.68 7.84 20.86
N ARG A 99 12.95 6.59 20.48
CA ARG A 99 14.09 5.80 20.98
C ARG A 99 15.43 6.27 20.41
N VAL A 100 15.44 6.63 19.12
CA VAL A 100 16.63 7.10 18.40
C VAL A 100 17.02 8.52 18.85
N LYS A 101 16.04 9.41 19.02
CA LYS A 101 16.19 10.79 19.50
C LYS A 101 16.15 10.82 21.03
N ASN A 102 17.29 10.54 21.65
CA ASN A 102 17.48 10.71 23.08
C ASN A 102 18.29 11.97 23.41
N TYR A 103 18.33 12.38 24.68
CA TYR A 103 19.00 13.61 25.14
C TYR A 103 20.46 13.71 24.66
N LEU A 104 21.19 12.60 24.72
CA LEU A 104 22.60 12.50 24.31
C LEU A 104 22.80 12.56 22.78
N ARG A 105 21.76 12.29 22.00
CA ARG A 105 21.76 12.33 20.52
C ARG A 105 20.92 13.48 19.96
N SER A 106 20.63 14.50 20.78
CA SER A 106 19.80 15.64 20.40
C SER A 106 20.39 16.48 19.25
N SER A 107 21.71 16.44 19.05
CA SER A 107 22.43 17.15 17.98
C SER A 107 22.63 16.34 16.69
N LEU A 108 22.05 15.14 16.57
CA LEU A 108 22.21 14.32 15.37
C LEU A 108 21.51 14.99 14.17
N ILE A 109 22.23 15.11 13.04
CA ILE A 109 21.69 15.69 11.80
C ILE A 109 20.46 14.88 11.35
N HIS A 110 19.42 15.57 10.86
CA HIS A 110 18.14 14.98 10.44
C HIS A 110 18.30 13.77 9.52
N GLU A 111 19.19 13.83 8.53
CA GLU A 111 19.47 12.73 7.61
C GLU A 111 20.01 11.49 8.33
N LYS A 112 21.00 11.66 9.21
CA LYS A 112 21.55 10.55 10.01
C LYS A 112 20.50 9.95 10.95
N MET A 113 19.60 10.78 11.49
CA MET A 113 18.51 10.33 12.36
C MET A 113 17.48 9.52 11.58
N SER A 114 17.13 9.97 10.38
CA SER A 114 16.25 9.24 9.46
C SER A 114 16.83 7.87 9.11
N ASN A 115 18.09 7.84 8.66
CA ASN A 115 18.78 6.60 8.29
C ASN A 115 18.85 5.61 9.47
N LEU A 116 19.16 6.08 10.67
CA LEU A 116 19.18 5.22 11.86
C LEU A 116 17.78 4.72 12.24
N SER A 117 16.74 5.52 12.02
CA SER A 117 15.36 5.12 12.28
C SER A 117 14.93 4.01 11.31
N ILE A 118 15.30 4.09 10.03
CA ILE A 118 15.07 3.03 9.04
C ILE A 118 15.76 1.73 9.48
N LEU A 119 17.04 1.79 9.88
CA LEU A 119 17.77 0.62 10.38
C LEU A 119 17.12 -0.01 11.62
N CYS A 120 16.52 0.81 12.48
CA CYS A 120 15.81 0.33 13.67
C CYS A 120 14.43 -0.25 13.37
N ILE A 121 13.70 0.30 12.39
CA ILE A 121 12.41 -0.26 11.93
C ILE A 121 12.67 -1.61 11.25
N GLU A 122 13.65 -1.66 10.35
CA GLU A 122 14.04 -2.85 9.59
C GLU A 122 15.07 -3.72 10.33
N SER A 123 15.06 -3.70 11.66
CA SER A 123 16.11 -4.32 12.47
C SER A 123 16.28 -5.82 12.21
N ASP A 124 15.23 -6.52 11.79
CA ASP A 124 15.28 -7.95 11.49
C ASP A 124 15.99 -8.23 10.16
N LEU A 125 15.79 -7.39 9.15
CA LEU A 125 16.55 -7.45 7.90
C LEU A 125 18.02 -7.12 8.16
N VAL A 126 18.28 -6.08 8.96
CA VAL A 126 19.63 -5.62 9.33
C VAL A 126 20.42 -6.71 10.06
N LYS A 127 19.79 -7.48 10.97
CA LYS A 127 20.45 -8.61 11.64
C LYS A 127 20.84 -9.74 10.68
N ASN A 128 20.07 -9.92 9.61
CA ASN A 128 20.28 -10.99 8.62
C ASN A 128 21.22 -10.58 7.47
N MET A 129 21.73 -9.34 7.47
CA MET A 129 22.70 -8.88 6.46
C MET A 129 24.09 -9.49 6.66
N LYS A 130 24.80 -9.73 5.55
CA LYS A 130 26.21 -10.17 5.54
C LYS A 130 27.14 -8.98 5.81
N TRP A 131 27.41 -8.72 7.09
CA TRP A 131 28.19 -7.56 7.53
C TRP A 131 29.62 -7.58 7.01
N GLU A 132 30.24 -8.75 6.88
CA GLU A 132 31.62 -8.90 6.43
C GLU A 132 31.81 -8.35 5.01
N GLU A 133 30.86 -8.67 4.13
CA GLU A 133 30.85 -8.21 2.75
C GLU A 133 30.64 -6.70 2.68
N LEU A 134 29.68 -6.18 3.45
CA LEU A 134 29.37 -4.75 3.50
C LEU A 134 30.56 -3.93 4.05
N ILE A 135 31.22 -4.42 5.11
CA ILE A 135 32.41 -3.78 5.69
C ILE A 135 33.54 -3.78 4.66
N HIS A 136 33.78 -4.89 3.96
CA HIS A 136 34.79 -4.96 2.92
C HIS A 136 34.50 -3.97 1.78
N GLN A 137 33.26 -3.92 1.29
CA GLN A 137 32.83 -2.97 0.26
C GLN A 137 33.03 -1.52 0.72
N PHE A 138 32.61 -1.17 1.94
CA PHE A 138 32.81 0.16 2.50
C PHE A 138 34.30 0.52 2.60
N ALA A 139 35.13 -0.41 3.07
CA ALA A 139 36.58 -0.21 3.18
C ALA A 139 37.24 0.00 1.80
N THR A 140 36.88 -0.79 0.78
CA THR A 140 37.39 -0.59 -0.58
C THR A 140 36.98 0.76 -1.16
N MET A 141 35.75 1.22 -0.90
CA MET A 141 35.24 2.51 -1.38
C MET A 141 35.89 3.72 -0.68
N LYS A 142 36.22 3.58 0.61
CA LYS A 142 36.90 4.62 1.40
C LYS A 142 38.42 4.58 1.31
N SER A 143 38.99 3.51 0.74
CA SER A 143 40.43 3.38 0.56
C SER A 143 40.93 4.49 -0.36
N ARG A 144 41.66 5.45 0.20
CA ARG A 144 42.44 6.40 -0.58
C ARG A 144 43.56 5.60 -1.22
N LYS A 145 43.47 5.33 -2.53
CA LYS A 145 44.61 4.80 -3.29
C LYS A 145 45.75 5.79 -3.14
N LYS A 146 46.77 5.41 -2.36
CA LYS A 146 48.03 6.12 -2.35
C LYS A 146 48.80 5.57 -3.54
N ASP A 147 48.87 6.34 -4.62
CA ASP A 147 49.76 6.02 -5.73
C ASP A 147 51.20 6.04 -5.18
N ILE A 148 51.90 4.91 -5.34
CA ILE A 148 53.31 4.71 -4.97
C ILE A 148 54.13 4.87 -6.24
#